data_AF-A0A3M1WCR9-F1
#
_entry.id   AF-A0A3M1WCR9-F1
#
_cell.length_a   1.000
_cell.length_b   1.000
_cell.length_c   1.000
_cell.angle_alpha   90.00
_cell.angle_beta   90.00
_cell.angle_gamma   90.00
#
_symmetry.space_group_name_H-M   'P 1'
#
loop_
_entity.id
_entity.type
_entity.pdbx_description
1 polymer ?
#
loop_
_entity_poly.entity_id
_entity_poly.type
_entity_poly.pdbx_seq_one_letter_code
_entity_poly.pdbx_strand_id
1 'polypeptide(L)'
;MYCASSIAVSVRTWWLSPSTPAGGNGMKVRYDREEDVLSIEIMPQGTIDHAEQVESLIAHFTDDGRLVLLEILDASDFLASVLRIALRGERVPV
;
A
#
# COMPACT_ATOMS: atom_id res chain seq x y z
N MET A 1 -15.93 1.58 -15.15
CA MET A 1 -16.88 1.82 -14.04
C MET A 1 -16.63 0.72 -13.03
N TYR A 2 -15.58 0.87 -12.21
CA TYR A 2 -15.28 -0.10 -11.16
C TYR A 2 -16.14 0.27 -9.95
N CYS A 3 -16.97 -0.70 -9.57
CA CYS A 3 -17.99 -0.57 -8.55
C CYS A 3 -17.30 -0.46 -7.18
N ALA A 4 -17.65 0.55 -6.38
CA ALA A 4 -17.13 0.85 -5.05
C ALA A 4 -17.51 -0.19 -3.97
N SER A 5 -17.65 -1.46 -4.34
CA SER A 5 -18.15 -2.52 -3.47
C SER A 5 -17.09 -3.55 -3.05
N SER A 6 -15.88 -3.49 -3.62
CA SER A 6 -14.81 -4.47 -3.31
C SER A 6 -13.76 -3.99 -2.30
N ILE A 7 -13.69 -2.70 -1.98
CA ILE A 7 -12.70 -2.16 -1.01
C ILE A 7 -13.02 -2.60 0.43
N ALA A 8 -14.27 -2.99 0.71
CA ALA A 8 -14.72 -3.31 2.07
C ALA A 8 -14.40 -4.74 2.57
N VAL A 9 -13.92 -5.65 1.70
CA VAL A 9 -13.74 -7.05 2.09
C VAL A 9 -12.36 -7.31 2.71
N SER A 10 -11.33 -6.54 2.37
CA SER A 10 -9.96 -6.85 2.79
C SER A 10 -9.57 -6.29 4.18
N VAL A 11 -10.32 -5.33 4.75
CA VAL A 11 -9.93 -4.70 6.02
C VAL A 11 -10.42 -5.43 7.28
N ARG A 12 -11.31 -6.43 7.16
CA ARG A 12 -12.00 -7.05 8.32
C ARG A 12 -11.40 -8.36 8.86
N THR A 13 -10.47 -8.99 8.15
CA THR A 13 -9.94 -10.32 8.53
C THR A 13 -8.50 -10.32 9.06
N TRP A 14 -7.83 -9.17 9.16
CA TRP A 14 -6.38 -9.13 9.42
C TRP A 14 -5.96 -8.58 10.80
N TRP A 15 -6.81 -8.70 11.82
CA TRP A 15 -6.49 -8.24 13.20
C TRP A 15 -6.07 -9.35 14.19
N LEU A 16 -5.82 -10.58 13.72
CA LEU A 16 -5.54 -11.73 14.60
C LEU A 16 -4.34 -12.59 14.15
N SER A 17 -3.21 -11.98 13.79
CA SER A 17 -1.93 -12.71 13.70
C SER A 17 -0.87 -12.04 14.58
N PRO A 18 -0.54 -12.62 15.75
CA PRO A 18 0.47 -12.10 16.64
C PRO A 18 1.84 -12.66 16.23
N SER A 19 2.44 -12.10 15.18
CA SER A 19 3.84 -12.38 14.85
C SER A 19 4.52 -11.12 14.30
N THR A 20 4.56 -10.07 15.13
CA THR A 20 5.53 -8.99 14.94
C THR A 20 6.24 -8.76 16.27
N PRO A 21 7.58 -8.90 16.33
CA PRO A 21 8.32 -8.57 17.54
C PRO A 21 8.17 -7.06 17.80
N ALA A 22 7.82 -6.71 19.04
CA ALA A 22 7.78 -5.35 19.52
C ALA A 22 9.18 -4.73 19.41
N GLY A 23 9.42 -3.92 18.37
CA GLY A 23 10.73 -3.32 18.13
C GLY A 23 10.90 -2.75 16.73
N GLY A 24 10.01 -1.84 16.32
CA GLY A 24 10.15 -1.10 15.07
C GLY A 24 8.94 -0.23 14.80
N ASN A 25 9.01 1.06 15.14
CA ASN A 25 8.02 2.07 14.75
C ASN A 25 8.20 2.44 13.26
N GLY A 26 8.31 1.45 12.38
CA GLY A 26 8.73 1.61 10.99
C GLY A 26 7.61 1.35 10.00
N MET A 27 7.66 2.07 8.87
CA MET A 27 6.89 1.79 7.66
C MET A 27 6.97 0.30 7.30
N LYS A 28 5.83 -0.35 7.08
CA LYS A 28 5.79 -1.75 6.64
C LYS A 28 5.42 -1.81 5.16
N VAL A 29 6.13 -2.64 4.42
CA VAL A 29 5.87 -2.86 2.99
C VAL A 29 5.53 -4.33 2.80
N ARG A 30 4.40 -4.61 2.16
CA ARG A 30 3.90 -5.97 1.90
C ARG A 30 3.39 -6.05 0.47
N TYR A 31 3.77 -7.11 -0.23
CA TYR A 31 3.25 -7.43 -1.55
C TYR A 31 2.38 -8.68 -1.44
N ASP A 32 1.10 -8.56 -1.79
CA ASP A 32 0.20 -9.68 -1.97
C ASP A 32 0.19 -10.07 -3.45
N ARG A 33 0.67 -11.29 -3.74
CA ARG A 33 0.76 -11.80 -5.11
C ARG A 33 -0.59 -12.28 -5.65
N GLU A 34 -1.50 -12.72 -4.78
CA GLU A 34 -2.80 -13.23 -5.22
C GLU A 34 -3.72 -12.08 -5.64
N GLU A 35 -3.69 -10.99 -4.89
CA GLU A 35 -4.44 -9.76 -5.22
C GLU A 35 -3.69 -8.83 -6.20
N ASP A 36 -2.40 -9.09 -6.43
CA ASP A 36 -1.47 -8.22 -7.17
C ASP A 36 -1.43 -6.77 -6.64
N VAL A 37 -1.32 -6.66 -5.32
CA VAL A 37 -1.33 -5.37 -4.59
C VAL A 37 -0.07 -5.22 -3.74
N LEU A 38 0.58 -4.06 -3.85
CA LEU A 38 1.67 -3.65 -2.97
C LEU A 38 1.14 -2.63 -1.98
N SER A 39 1.10 -3.02 -0.70
CA SER A 39 0.67 -2.20 0.42
C SER A 39 1.86 -1.65 1.17
N ILE A 40 1.80 -0.36 1.46
CA ILE A 40 2.79 0.40 2.21
C ILE A 40 2.06 1.03 3.40
N GLU A 41 2.22 0.46 4.57
CA GLU A 41 1.61 0.91 5.82
C GLU A 41 2.56 1.88 6.52
N ILE A 42 2.16 3.15 6.64
CA ILE A 42 2.95 4.24 7.22
C ILE A 42 2.59 4.44 8.68
N MET A 43 1.29 4.36 9.01
CA MET A 43 0.78 4.53 10.38
C MET A 43 0.01 3.27 10.82
N PRO A 44 0.67 2.29 11.45
CA PRO A 44 0.03 1.03 11.84
C PRO A 44 -1.20 1.15 12.75
N GLN A 45 -1.25 2.21 13.54
CA GLN A 45 -2.36 2.52 14.44
C GLN A 45 -3.23 3.68 13.93
N GLY A 46 -3.00 4.15 12.70
CA GLY A 46 -3.81 5.19 12.07
C GLY A 46 -5.21 4.68 11.76
N THR A 47 -6.22 5.50 12.04
CA THR A 47 -7.61 5.20 11.62
C THR A 47 -7.84 5.75 10.22
N ILE A 48 -8.27 4.89 9.30
CA ILE A 48 -8.65 5.30 7.94
C ILE A 48 -10.03 5.94 8.02
N ASP A 49 -10.12 7.18 7.54
CA ASP A 49 -11.36 7.95 7.41
C ASP A 49 -11.85 7.94 5.96
N HIS A 50 -10.95 8.23 5.01
CA HIS A 50 -11.25 8.24 3.59
C HIS A 50 -10.08 7.72 2.76
N ALA A 51 -10.36 7.43 1.49
CA ALA A 51 -9.35 7.02 0.52
C ALA A 51 -9.49 7.83 -0.76
N GLU A 52 -8.35 8.20 -1.34
CA GLU A 52 -8.26 8.84 -2.64
C GLU A 52 -7.60 7.89 -3.63
N GLN A 53 -8.15 7.80 -4.84
CA GLN A 53 -7.62 6.95 -5.90
C GLN A 53 -7.23 7.78 -7.13
N VAL A 54 -6.03 7.54 -7.62
CA VAL A 54 -5.56 8.05 -8.92
C VAL A 54 -4.90 6.89 -9.66
N GLU A 55 -5.48 6.51 -10.81
CA GLU A 55 -5.02 5.35 -11.60
C GLU A 55 -4.94 4.09 -10.73
N SER A 56 -3.78 3.44 -10.67
CA SER A 56 -3.50 2.24 -9.88
C SER A 56 -3.02 2.56 -8.45
N LEU A 57 -3.06 3.82 -8.01
CA LEU A 57 -2.68 4.22 -6.65
C LEU A 57 -3.92 4.50 -5.79
N ILE A 58 -3.96 3.92 -4.60
CA ILE A 58 -4.98 4.22 -3.58
C ILE A 58 -4.28 4.68 -2.30
N ALA A 59 -4.55 5.91 -1.89
CA ALA A 59 -4.02 6.50 -0.67
C ALA A 59 -5.11 6.59 0.38
N HIS A 60 -4.90 5.97 1.54
CA HIS A 60 -5.81 6.00 2.68
C HIS A 60 -5.35 7.03 3.70
N PHE A 61 -6.25 7.92 4.10
CA PHE A 61 -5.97 9.04 4.97
C PHE A 61 -6.83 8.99 6.25
N THR A 62 -6.31 9.64 7.30
CA THR A 62 -7.10 10.05 8.47
C THR A 62 -8.00 11.25 8.13
N ASP A 63 -8.90 11.60 9.04
CA ASP A 63 -9.75 12.80 8.97
C ASP A 63 -8.94 14.11 8.88
N ASP A 64 -7.76 14.14 9.51
CA ASP A 64 -6.80 15.26 9.46
C ASP A 64 -5.83 15.21 8.26
N GLY A 65 -6.06 14.30 7.29
CA GLY A 65 -5.33 14.25 6.03
C GLY A 65 -3.94 13.61 6.11
N ARG A 66 -3.65 12.82 7.15
CA ARG A 66 -2.37 12.09 7.28
C ARG A 66 -2.46 10.75 6.58
N LEU A 67 -1.45 10.41 5.79
CA LEU A 67 -1.38 9.16 5.05
C LEU A 67 -1.16 7.97 6.02
N VAL A 68 -2.10 7.03 6.00
CA VAL A 68 -2.07 5.82 6.84
C VAL A 68 -1.49 4.64 6.07
N LEU A 69 -1.99 4.44 4.84
CA LEU A 69 -1.68 3.31 3.98
C LEU A 69 -1.69 3.78 2.52
N LEU A 70 -0.70 3.35 1.75
CA LEU A 70 -0.67 3.50 0.29
C LEU A 70 -0.72 2.11 -0.35
N GLU A 71 -1.59 1.94 -1.33
CA GLU A 71 -1.71 0.72 -2.11
C GLU A 71 -1.42 1.01 -3.57
N ILE A 72 -0.64 0.14 -4.19
CA ILE A 72 -0.36 0.12 -5.62
C ILE A 72 -1.01 -1.15 -6.17
N LEU A 73 -2.02 -0.99 -7.02
CA LEU A 73 -2.62 -2.06 -7.80
C LEU A 73 -1.74 -2.40 -9.00
N ASP A 74 -1.97 -3.56 -9.61
CA ASP A 74 -1.13 -4.09 -10.71
C ASP A 74 0.37 -4.08 -10.32
N ALA A 75 0.63 -4.43 -9.05
CA ALA A 75 1.92 -4.20 -8.41
C ALA A 75 3.07 -4.96 -9.09
N SER A 76 2.78 -6.09 -9.74
CA SER A 76 3.73 -6.85 -10.53
C SER A 76 4.40 -6.02 -11.63
N ASP A 77 3.63 -5.22 -12.37
CA ASP A 77 4.13 -4.34 -13.44
C ASP A 77 4.92 -3.15 -12.88
N PHE A 78 4.43 -2.56 -11.79
CA PHE A 78 5.14 -1.51 -11.07
C PHE A 78 6.51 -1.99 -10.58
N LEU A 79 6.55 -3.13 -9.88
CA LEU A 79 7.79 -3.71 -9.34
C LEU A 79 8.77 -4.10 -10.45
N ALA A 80 8.29 -4.65 -11.57
CA ALA A 80 9.13 -4.95 -12.72
C ALA A 80 9.77 -3.68 -13.30
N SER A 81 9.02 -2.58 -13.34
CA SER A 81 9.52 -1.29 -13.82
C SER A 81 10.56 -0.69 -12.88
N VAL A 82 10.31 -0.70 -11.57
CA VAL A 82 11.27 -0.26 -10.55
C VAL A 82 12.57 -1.08 -10.62
N LEU A 83 12.47 -2.40 -10.73
CA LEU A 83 13.64 -3.27 -10.84
C LEU A 83 14.46 -2.97 -12.10
N ARG A 84 13.82 -2.75 -13.25
CA ARG A 84 14.51 -2.38 -14.49
C ARG A 84 15.29 -1.07 -14.33
N ILE A 85 14.71 -0.06 -13.69
CA ILE A 85 15.37 1.22 -13.43
C ILE A 85 16.59 1.01 -12.50
N ALA A 86 16.39 0.29 -11.39
CA ALA A 86 17.45 0.03 -10.42
C ALA A 86 18.65 -0.71 -11.06
N LEU A 87 18.40 -1.70 -11.91
CA LEU A 87 19.44 -2.47 -12.60
C LEU A 87 20.18 -1.67 -13.67
N ARG A 88 19.51 -0.71 -14.32
CA ARG A 88 20.14 0.14 -15.35
C ARG A 88 21.07 1.19 -14.77
N GLY A 89 20.94 1.52 -13.48
CA GLY A 89 21.74 2.58 -12.84
C GLY A 89 21.56 3.96 -13.50
N GLU A 90 20.48 4.14 -14.26
CA GLU A 90 20.15 5.42 -14.90
C GLU A 90 19.84 6.45 -13.81
N ARG A 91 20.62 7.53 -13.76
CA ARG A 91 20.23 8.71 -12.97
C ARG A 91 19.03 9.34 -13.66
N VAL A 92 17.85 9.17 -13.09
CA VAL A 92 16.69 9.98 -13.48
C VAL A 92 16.96 11.41 -12.98
N PRO A 93 17.05 12.42 -13.87
CA PRO A 93 17.11 13.81 -13.43
C PRO A 93 15.74 14.14 -12.82
N VAL A 94 15.75 14.52 -11.55
CA VAL A 94 14.58 15.02 -10.80
C VAL A 94 14.50 16.53 -10.89
#